data_AF-A0A7G5XG17-F1
#
_entry.id   AF-A0A7G5XG17-F1
#
_cell.length_a   1.000
_cell.length_b   1.000
_cell.length_c   1.000
_cell.angle_alpha   90.00
_cell.angle_beta   90.00
_cell.angle_gamma   90.00
#
_symmetry.space_group_name_H-M   'P 1'
#
loop_
_entity.id
_entity.type
_entity.pdbx_description
1 polymer ?
#
loop_
_entity_poly.entity_id
_entity_poly.type
_entity_poly.pdbx_seq_one_letter_code
_entity_poly.pdbx_strand_id
1 'polypeptide(L)'
;MIRSLMFLLFLVVALDSSAQLNIDSLRLQYNQKTLRFNNRITMNGSLLEPQTVKNLMLISPEATAYYKQYLKNKRVGNVLPIFGTAAVITGIIVAQKNRTPGYITVIGGNTINLIGSLFRRKAGSYLQDAIWAYNRDVLYPRR
;
A
#
# COMPACT_ATOMS: atom_id res chain seq x y z
N MET A 1 -44.25 -13.26 -39.22
CA MET A 1 -43.18 -12.24 -39.36
C MET A 1 -43.13 -11.24 -38.21
N ILE A 2 -44.22 -10.54 -37.88
CA ILE A 2 -44.21 -9.49 -36.82
C ILE A 2 -43.77 -10.02 -35.44
N ARG A 3 -44.22 -11.22 -35.04
CA ARG A 3 -43.83 -11.82 -33.75
C ARG A 3 -42.32 -12.15 -33.65
N SER A 4 -41.73 -12.65 -34.72
CA SER A 4 -40.28 -12.92 -34.78
C SER A 4 -39.46 -11.63 -34.79
N LEU A 5 -39.96 -10.57 -35.43
CA LEU A 5 -39.33 -9.25 -35.42
C LEU A 5 -39.33 -8.64 -34.00
N MET A 6 -40.45 -8.73 -33.28
CA MET A 6 -40.54 -8.24 -31.90
C MET A 6 -39.63 -9.03 -30.94
N PHE A 7 -39.50 -10.35 -31.14
CA PHE A 7 -38.57 -11.17 -30.36
C PHE A 7 -37.11 -10.77 -30.60
N LEU A 8 -36.72 -10.50 -31.84
CA LEU A 8 -35.38 -10.01 -32.18
C LEU A 8 -35.09 -8.65 -31.55
N LEU A 9 -36.05 -7.71 -31.62
CA LEU A 9 -35.91 -6.40 -30.98
C LEU A 9 -35.77 -6.51 -29.46
N PHE A 10 -36.56 -7.37 -28.81
CA PHE A 10 -36.45 -7.62 -27.38
C PHE A 10 -35.09 -8.24 -27.01
N LEU A 11 -34.59 -9.18 -27.81
CA LEU A 11 -33.28 -9.80 -27.61
C LEU A 11 -32.15 -8.78 -27.68
N VAL A 12 -32.17 -7.85 -28.65
CA VAL A 12 -31.16 -6.79 -28.79
C VAL A 12 -31.16 -5.87 -27.57
N VAL A 13 -32.33 -5.41 -27.11
CA VAL A 13 -32.45 -4.55 -25.93
C VAL A 13 -32.00 -5.27 -24.64
N ALA A 14 -32.28 -6.57 -24.51
CA ALA A 14 -31.84 -7.36 -23.37
C ALA A 14 -30.31 -7.55 -23.34
N LEU A 15 -29.69 -7.72 -24.51
CA LEU A 15 -28.23 -7.83 -24.63
C LEU A 15 -27.53 -6.49 -24.34
N ASP A 16 -28.05 -5.37 -24.88
CA ASP A 16 -27.50 -4.03 -24.64
C ASP A 16 -27.58 -3.62 -23.17
N SER A 17 -28.71 -3.86 -22.51
CA SER A 17 -28.88 -3.57 -21.08
C SER A 17 -27.97 -4.43 -20.20
N SER A 18 -27.79 -5.71 -20.53
CA SER A 18 -26.85 -6.60 -19.82
C SER A 18 -25.39 -6.18 -20.01
N ALA A 19 -25.01 -5.74 -21.21
CA ALA A 19 -23.67 -5.24 -21.50
C ALA A 19 -23.39 -3.92 -20.76
N GLN A 20 -24.37 -3.01 -20.72
CA GLN A 20 -24.25 -1.73 -20.03
C GLN A 20 -24.15 -1.89 -18.51
N LEU A 21 -24.95 -2.78 -17.91
CA LEU A 21 -24.82 -3.14 -16.49
C LEU A 21 -23.44 -3.69 -16.16
N ASN A 22 -22.85 -4.50 -17.05
CA ASN A 22 -21.52 -5.06 -16.86
C ASN A 22 -20.44 -3.97 -16.93
N ILE A 23 -20.50 -3.07 -17.91
CA ILE A 23 -19.57 -1.93 -18.06
C ILE A 23 -19.64 -0.99 -16.85
N ASP A 24 -20.84 -0.64 -16.39
CA ASP A 24 -21.02 0.23 -15.24
C ASP A 24 -20.49 -0.43 -13.96
N SER A 25 -20.72 -1.73 -13.78
CA SER A 25 -20.16 -2.49 -12.65
C SER A 25 -18.63 -2.53 -12.67
N LEU A 26 -18.01 -2.74 -13.85
CA LEU A 26 -16.56 -2.75 -14.04
C LEU A 26 -15.96 -1.36 -13.79
N ARG A 27 -16.62 -0.30 -14.26
CA ARG A 27 -16.21 1.09 -14.05
C ARG A 27 -16.26 1.46 -12.57
N LEU A 28 -17.29 1.01 -11.86
CA LEU A 28 -17.45 1.25 -10.42
C LEU A 28 -16.36 0.53 -9.63
N GLN A 29 -16.04 -0.73 -9.97
CA GLN A 29 -14.92 -1.47 -9.38
C GLN A 29 -13.56 -0.79 -9.66
N TYR A 30 -13.34 -0.31 -10.89
CA TYR A 30 -12.10 0.38 -11.26
C TYR A 30 -11.91 1.70 -10.51
N ASN A 31 -12.97 2.50 -10.38
CA ASN A 31 -12.93 3.78 -9.69
C ASN A 31 -12.74 3.63 -8.17
N GLN A 32 -13.20 2.52 -7.59
CA GLN A 32 -13.11 2.25 -6.17
C GLN A 32 -11.83 1.51 -5.75
N LYS A 33 -11.10 0.92 -6.69
CA LYS A 33 -9.87 0.18 -6.40
C LYS A 33 -8.72 1.14 -6.10
N THR A 34 -8.14 0.96 -4.91
CA THR A 34 -6.89 1.61 -4.54
C THR A 34 -5.70 0.79 -5.04
N LEU A 35 -4.71 1.46 -5.62
CA LEU A 35 -3.49 0.84 -6.14
C LEU A 35 -2.28 1.42 -5.41
N ARG A 36 -1.27 0.58 -5.21
CA ARG A 36 0.01 1.01 -4.70
C ARG A 36 0.99 1.17 -5.86
N PHE A 37 1.62 2.33 -5.94
CA PHE A 37 2.76 2.59 -6.82
C PHE A 37 3.95 3.04 -5.97
N ASN A 38 4.94 2.17 -5.79
CA ASN A 38 6.07 2.39 -4.87
C ASN A 38 5.61 2.69 -3.44
N ASN A 39 5.87 3.92 -2.95
CA ASN A 39 5.45 4.39 -1.62
C ASN A 39 4.19 5.28 -1.67
N ARG A 40 3.56 5.36 -2.83
CA ARG A 40 2.39 6.19 -3.10
C ARG A 40 1.16 5.30 -3.31
N ILE A 41 0.00 5.82 -2.96
CA ILE A 41 -1.28 5.15 -3.16
C ILE A 41 -2.08 6.01 -4.11
N THR A 42 -2.65 5.39 -5.13
CA THR A 42 -3.51 6.04 -6.10
C THR A 42 -4.90 5.42 -6.07
N MET A 43 -5.89 6.20 -6.45
CA MET A 43 -7.27 5.76 -6.62
C MET A 43 -7.85 6.57 -7.78
N ASN A 44 -8.46 5.88 -8.74
CA ASN A 44 -8.95 6.52 -9.97
C ASN A 44 -7.88 7.39 -10.69
N GLY A 45 -6.64 6.89 -10.77
CA GLY A 45 -5.52 7.61 -11.41
C GLY A 45 -4.91 8.76 -10.61
N SER A 46 -5.56 9.22 -9.53
CA SER A 46 -5.08 10.33 -8.70
C SER A 46 -4.25 9.85 -7.52
N LEU A 47 -3.20 10.59 -7.19
CA LEU A 47 -2.40 10.37 -5.98
C LEU A 47 -3.23 10.74 -4.74
N LEU A 48 -3.30 9.83 -3.78
CA LEU A 48 -3.98 10.07 -2.51
C LEU A 48 -3.04 10.69 -1.48
N GLU A 49 -3.54 11.70 -0.79
CA GLU A 49 -2.87 12.27 0.37
C GLU A 49 -2.83 11.28 1.55
N PRO A 50 -1.82 11.36 2.42
CA PRO A 50 -1.69 10.46 3.57
C PRO A 50 -2.91 10.43 4.49
N GLN A 51 -3.57 11.58 4.67
CA GLN A 51 -4.77 11.69 5.49
C GLN A 51 -5.96 10.98 4.83
N THR A 52 -6.13 11.13 3.52
CA THR A 52 -7.15 10.43 2.73
C THR A 52 -6.94 8.92 2.79
N VAL A 53 -5.71 8.46 2.60
CA VAL A 53 -5.35 7.03 2.75
C VAL A 53 -5.73 6.53 4.14
N LYS A 54 -5.38 7.27 5.19
CA LYS A 54 -5.72 6.87 6.57
C LYS A 54 -7.23 6.72 6.73
N ASN A 55 -8.00 7.70 6.25
CA ASN A 55 -9.47 7.67 6.34
C ASN A 55 -10.06 6.48 5.57
N LEU A 56 -9.54 6.15 4.39
CA LEU A 56 -10.00 4.98 3.62
C LEU A 56 -9.73 3.66 4.36
N MET A 57 -8.55 3.53 4.96
CA MET A 57 -8.20 2.30 5.70
C MET A 57 -9.07 2.09 6.94
N LEU A 58 -9.70 3.14 7.50
CA LEU A 58 -10.64 3.04 8.62
C LEU A 58 -11.96 2.36 8.26
N ILE A 59 -12.30 2.29 6.96
CA ILE A 59 -13.55 1.69 6.49
C ILE A 59 -13.57 0.17 6.73
N SER A 60 -12.41 -0.49 6.63
CA SER A 60 -12.26 -1.93 6.90
C SER A 60 -11.48 -2.15 8.21
N PRO A 61 -12.03 -2.91 9.18
CA PRO A 61 -11.32 -3.25 10.42
C PRO A 61 -10.01 -4.00 10.17
N GLU A 62 -9.99 -4.90 9.19
CA GLU A 62 -8.79 -5.67 8.82
C GLU A 62 -7.75 -4.77 8.14
N ALA A 63 -8.17 -3.91 7.21
CA ALA A 63 -7.29 -2.92 6.60
C ALA A 63 -6.69 -1.97 7.64
N THR A 64 -7.49 -1.56 8.63
CA THR A 64 -7.04 -0.72 9.75
C THR A 64 -5.93 -1.39 10.55
N ALA A 65 -6.06 -2.68 10.86
CA ALA A 65 -5.07 -3.42 11.62
C ALA A 65 -3.71 -3.48 10.89
N TYR A 66 -3.72 -3.84 9.61
CA TYR A 66 -2.52 -3.83 8.78
C TYR A 66 -1.94 -2.42 8.61
N TYR A 67 -2.78 -1.41 8.42
CA TYR A 67 -2.31 -0.03 8.28
C TYR A 67 -1.64 0.50 9.55
N LYS A 68 -2.15 0.15 10.73
CA LYS A 68 -1.48 0.46 12.02
C LYS A 68 -0.10 -0.20 12.11
N GLN A 69 0.02 -1.46 11.67
CA GLN A 69 1.32 -2.15 11.63
C GLN A 69 2.27 -1.50 10.63
N TYR A 70 1.79 -1.08 9.45
CA TYR A 70 2.56 -0.29 8.49
C TYR A 70 3.14 0.98 9.14
N LEU A 71 2.31 1.78 9.83
CA LEU A 71 2.76 3.02 10.47
C LEU A 71 3.84 2.78 11.52
N LYS A 72 3.67 1.73 12.35
CA LYS A 72 4.67 1.33 13.36
C LYS A 72 6.00 0.95 12.72
N ASN A 73 5.97 0.06 11.72
CA ASN A 73 7.20 -0.42 11.07
C ASN A 73 7.86 0.68 10.22
N LYS A 74 7.08 1.54 9.57
CA LYS A 74 7.59 2.70 8.82
C LYS A 74 8.33 3.66 9.73
N ARG A 75 7.79 3.96 10.92
CA ARG A 75 8.46 4.83 11.90
C ARG A 75 9.81 4.24 12.31
N VAL A 76 9.84 2.97 12.70
CA VAL A 76 11.09 2.29 13.10
C VAL A 76 12.09 2.25 11.94
N GLY A 77 11.64 1.88 10.74
CA GLY A 77 12.49 1.82 9.55
C GLY A 77 13.02 3.18 9.08
N ASN A 78 12.37 4.28 9.46
CA ASN A 78 12.86 5.63 9.18
C ASN A 78 13.80 6.16 10.26
N VAL A 79 13.56 5.81 11.52
CA VAL A 79 14.32 6.31 12.67
C VAL A 79 15.64 5.57 12.88
N LEU A 80 15.66 4.23 12.79
CA LEU A 80 16.87 3.44 13.02
C LEU A 80 18.04 3.87 12.11
N PRO A 81 17.85 4.10 10.79
CA PRO A 81 18.96 4.51 9.94
C PRO A 81 19.57 5.87 10.29
N ILE A 82 18.84 6.74 10.99
CA ILE A 82 19.39 8.02 11.48
C ILE A 82 20.44 7.75 12.55
N PHE A 83 20.09 6.90 13.53
CA PHE A 83 21.03 6.46 14.57
C PHE A 83 22.17 5.63 14.00
N GLY A 84 21.89 4.74 13.05
CA GLY A 84 22.92 3.94 12.38
C GLY A 84 23.92 4.81 11.63
N THR A 85 23.45 5.81 10.88
CA THR A 85 24.32 6.76 10.17
C THR A 85 25.14 7.61 11.15
N ALA A 86 24.53 8.11 12.22
CA ALA A 86 25.25 8.84 13.26
C ALA A 86 26.36 7.98 13.89
N ALA A 87 26.07 6.71 14.22
CA ALA A 87 27.06 5.77 14.73
C ALA A 87 28.20 5.50 13.74
N VAL A 88 27.90 5.38 12.43
CA VAL A 88 28.95 5.25 11.41
C VAL A 88 29.86 6.48 11.39
N ILE A 89 29.30 7.69 11.38
CA ILE A 89 30.07 8.94 11.36
C ILE A 89 30.94 9.05 12.62
N THR A 90 30.35 8.84 13.80
CA THR A 90 31.08 8.86 15.07
C THR A 90 32.17 7.79 15.10
N GLY A 91 31.88 6.59 14.60
CA GLY A 91 32.84 5.49 14.52
C GLY A 91 34.04 5.81 13.63
N ILE A 92 33.82 6.48 12.48
CA ILE A 92 34.89 6.95 11.59
C ILE A 92 35.79 7.96 12.31
N ILE A 93 35.20 8.92 13.03
CA ILE A 93 35.95 9.93 13.80
C ILE A 93 36.77 9.26 14.91
N VAL A 94 36.17 8.33 15.65
CA VAL A 94 36.86 7.59 16.73
C VAL A 94 37.97 6.71 16.17
N ALA A 95 37.78 6.08 15.00
CA ALA A 95 38.78 5.21 14.38
C ALA A 95 40.10 5.95 14.04
N GLN A 96 40.07 7.28 13.89
CA GLN A 96 41.27 8.10 13.69
C GLN A 96 42.18 8.09 14.93
N LYS A 97 41.60 7.99 16.13
CA LYS A 97 42.34 7.98 17.41
C LYS A 97 42.49 6.58 18.00
N ASN A 98 41.45 5.76 17.90
CA ASN A 98 41.45 4.39 18.40
C ASN A 98 40.69 3.47 17.45
N ARG A 99 41.44 2.67 16.69
CA ARG A 99 40.93 1.87 15.56
C ARG A 99 39.87 0.87 15.99
N THR A 100 40.12 0.08 17.03
CA THR A 100 39.24 -1.01 17.46
C THR A 100 37.82 -0.55 17.84
N PRO A 101 37.62 0.36 18.82
CA PRO A 101 36.29 0.85 19.15
C PRO A 101 35.66 1.65 18.01
N GLY A 102 36.46 2.35 17.19
CA GLY A 102 35.98 3.04 15.99
C GLY A 102 35.34 2.07 14.99
N TYR A 103 36.04 0.99 14.62
CA TYR A 103 35.52 -0.03 13.71
C TYR A 103 34.30 -0.76 14.27
N ILE A 104 34.28 -1.11 15.56
CA ILE A 104 33.11 -1.73 16.20
C ILE A 104 31.89 -0.81 16.06
N THR A 105 32.06 0.49 16.28
CA THR A 105 30.97 1.47 16.17
C THR A 105 30.49 1.60 14.73
N VAL A 106 31.39 1.59 13.73
CA VAL A 106 31.03 1.60 12.31
C VAL A 106 30.23 0.36 11.91
N ILE A 107 30.67 -0.82 12.34
CA ILE A 107 29.96 -2.09 12.06
C ILE A 107 28.58 -2.08 12.73
N GLY A 108 28.50 -1.60 13.98
CA GLY A 108 27.24 -1.44 14.71
C GLY A 108 26.27 -0.50 13.98
N GLY A 109 26.74 0.65 13.51
CA GLY A 109 25.94 1.60 12.76
C GLY A 109 25.40 1.03 11.44
N ASN A 110 26.23 0.29 10.69
CA ASN A 110 25.77 -0.40 9.47
C ASN A 110 24.75 -1.51 9.77
N THR A 111 24.93 -2.25 10.85
CA THR A 111 23.95 -3.26 11.30
C THR A 111 22.60 -2.62 11.63
N ILE A 112 22.59 -1.46 12.30
CA ILE A 112 21.37 -0.70 12.59
C ILE A 112 20.68 -0.25 11.29
N ASN A 113 21.46 0.22 10.29
CA ASN A 113 20.92 0.60 8.98
C ASN A 113 20.24 -0.58 8.27
N LEU A 114 20.86 -1.77 8.30
CA LEU A 114 20.30 -2.99 7.73
C LEU A 114 18.98 -3.37 8.41
N ILE A 115 18.93 -3.36 9.74
CA ILE A 115 17.70 -3.61 10.49
C ILE A 115 16.62 -2.60 10.09
N GLY A 116 16.95 -1.31 9.99
CA GLY A 116 16.04 -0.28 9.51
C GLY A 116 15.46 -0.58 8.12
N SER A 117 16.28 -1.10 7.20
CA SER A 117 15.83 -1.53 5.86
C SER A 117 14.82 -2.67 5.92
N LEU A 118 15.04 -3.67 6.79
CA LEU A 118 14.08 -4.77 7.00
C LEU A 118 12.72 -4.25 7.49
N PHE A 119 12.71 -3.29 8.42
CA PHE A 119 11.48 -2.65 8.89
C PHE A 119 10.77 -1.87 7.77
N ARG A 120 11.51 -1.19 6.87
CA ARG A 120 10.91 -0.53 5.69
C ARG A 120 10.27 -1.55 4.74
N ARG A 121 10.93 -2.68 4.49
CA ARG A 121 10.39 -3.76 3.64
C ARG A 121 9.11 -4.34 4.26
N LYS A 122 9.13 -4.62 5.56
CA LYS A 122 7.97 -5.15 6.30
C LYS A 122 6.82 -4.15 6.34
N ALA A 123 7.10 -2.85 6.52
CA ALA A 123 6.10 -1.81 6.40
C ALA A 123 5.45 -1.82 5.00
N GLY A 124 6.25 -1.98 3.94
CA GLY A 124 5.75 -2.15 2.59
C GLY A 124 4.77 -3.32 2.45
N SER A 125 5.06 -4.48 3.04
CA SER A 125 4.13 -5.62 3.02
C SER A 125 2.79 -5.27 3.67
N TYR A 126 2.82 -4.75 4.90
CA TYR A 126 1.59 -4.39 5.62
C TYR A 126 0.76 -3.31 4.91
N LEU A 127 1.39 -2.40 4.19
CA LEU A 127 0.66 -1.44 3.37
C LEU A 127 -0.07 -2.12 2.21
N GLN A 128 0.57 -3.10 1.57
CA GLN A 128 -0.04 -3.88 0.50
C GLN A 128 -1.22 -4.71 1.03
N ASP A 129 -1.04 -5.35 2.18
CA ASP A 129 -2.08 -6.16 2.82
C ASP A 129 -3.28 -5.30 3.24
N ALA A 130 -3.02 -4.09 3.75
CA ALA A 130 -4.08 -3.12 4.08
C ALA A 130 -4.88 -2.70 2.84
N ILE A 131 -4.19 -2.37 1.74
CA ILE A 131 -4.83 -2.02 0.46
C ILE A 131 -5.64 -3.18 -0.09
N TRP A 132 -5.12 -4.40 -0.01
CA TRP A 132 -5.82 -5.59 -0.47
C TRP A 132 -7.07 -5.86 0.37
N ALA A 133 -6.98 -5.81 1.70
CA ALA A 133 -8.11 -5.99 2.59
C ALA A 133 -9.20 -4.94 2.37
N TYR A 134 -8.81 -3.66 2.23
CA TYR A 134 -9.73 -2.57 1.89
C TYR A 134 -10.44 -2.83 0.56
N ASN A 135 -9.67 -3.11 -0.51
CA ASN A 135 -10.25 -3.35 -1.83
C ASN A 135 -11.16 -4.58 -1.82
N ARG A 136 -10.80 -5.65 -1.12
CA ARG A 136 -11.64 -6.83 -0.98
C ARG A 136 -12.97 -6.47 -0.32
N ASP A 137 -12.95 -5.71 0.76
CA ASP A 137 -14.17 -5.37 1.52
C ASP A 137 -15.06 -4.36 0.77
N VAL A 138 -14.47 -3.45 -0.02
CA VAL A 138 -15.22 -2.47 -0.83
C VAL A 138 -15.79 -3.10 -2.11
N LEU A 139 -15.01 -3.96 -2.79
CA LEU A 139 -15.43 -4.60 -4.04
C LEU A 139 -16.33 -5.81 -3.80
N TYR A 140 -16.18 -6.48 -2.66
CA TYR A 140 -16.95 -7.67 -2.27
C TYR A 140 -17.49 -7.53 -0.84
N PRO A 141 -18.41 -6.58 -0.59
CA PRO A 141 -19.03 -6.43 0.72
C PRO A 141 -19.76 -7.73 1.07
N ARG A 142 -19.45 -8.31 2.25
CA ARG A 142 -20.19 -9.45 2.77
C ARG A 142 -21.65 -9.01 2.96
N ARG A 143 -22.55 -9.54 2.14
CA ARG A 143 -24.00 -9.36 2.27
C ARG A 143 -24.53 -10.22 3.40
#